data_AF-A0A0M8MXX1-F1
#
_entry.id   AF-A0A0M8MXX1-F1
#
_cell.length_a   1.000
_cell.length_b   1.000
_cell.length_c   1.000
_cell.angle_alpha   90.00
_cell.angle_beta   90.00
_cell.angle_gamma   90.00
#
_symmetry.space_group_name_H-M   'P 1'
#
loop_
_entity.id
_entity.type
_entity.pdbx_description
1 polymer ?
#
loop_
_entity_poly.entity_id
_entity_poly.type
_entity_poly.pdbx_seq_one_letter_code
_entity_poly.pdbx_strand_id
1 'polypeptide(L)'
;MSTSAVARKDLVQELYLKEVKSYKAPERSADAHKGQVREFTQPPKPTAPSMPSSSEVASQLEAYTASEPDAPEKVSSSAEEDVTEQQDVNEYLKELQADVKVEAHH
;
A
#
# COMPACT_ATOMS: atom_id res chain seq x y z
N MET A 1 -38.27 56.05 47.02
CA MET A 1 -37.85 55.24 48.17
C MET A 1 -37.61 53.82 47.69
N SER A 2 -36.35 53.56 47.33
CA SER A 2 -35.82 52.22 47.02
C SER A 2 -35.53 51.52 48.34
N THR A 3 -36.11 50.33 48.58
CA THR A 3 -35.61 49.25 49.48
C THR A 3 -36.72 48.21 49.76
N SER A 4 -36.97 47.30 48.82
CA SER A 4 -37.48 45.97 49.21
C SER A 4 -37.03 44.87 48.25
N ALA A 5 -35.84 45.02 47.69
CA ALA A 5 -35.19 43.95 46.93
C ALA A 5 -34.58 42.86 47.84
N VAL A 6 -34.58 43.08 49.17
CA VAL A 6 -33.99 42.17 50.18
C VAL A 6 -35.00 41.15 50.72
N ALA A 7 -36.31 41.30 50.48
CA ALA A 7 -37.33 40.59 51.27
C ALA A 7 -38.04 39.41 50.60
N ARG A 8 -37.85 39.13 49.30
CA ARG A 8 -38.53 38.01 48.64
C ARG A 8 -37.54 37.26 47.79
N LYS A 9 -36.92 36.24 48.38
CA LYS A 9 -36.18 35.22 47.64
C LYS A 9 -37.07 34.73 46.48
N ASP A 10 -36.58 34.86 45.26
CA ASP A 10 -37.28 34.35 44.09
C ASP A 10 -37.32 32.82 44.18
N LEU A 11 -38.53 32.28 44.32
CA LEU A 11 -38.76 30.84 44.51
C LEU A 11 -38.23 30.04 43.32
N VAL A 12 -38.31 30.59 42.11
CA VAL A 12 -37.83 29.92 40.89
C VAL A 12 -36.31 29.81 40.93
N GLN A 13 -35.64 30.89 41.34
CA GLN A 13 -34.18 30.93 41.46
C GLN A 13 -33.67 29.96 42.54
N GLU A 14 -34.33 29.91 43.69
CA GLU A 14 -33.94 29.00 44.79
C GLU A 14 -34.20 27.52 44.42
N LEU A 15 -35.31 27.23 43.72
CA LEU A 15 -35.62 25.88 43.24
C LEU A 15 -34.59 25.42 42.20
N TYR A 16 -34.28 26.27 41.22
CA TYR A 16 -33.24 25.99 40.22
C TYR A 16 -31.87 25.74 40.86
N LEU A 17 -31.44 26.60 41.79
CA LEU A 17 -30.17 26.42 42.49
C LEU A 17 -30.14 25.15 43.34
N LYS A 18 -31.28 24.77 43.93
CA LYS A 18 -31.41 23.52 44.69
C LYS A 18 -31.30 22.30 43.79
N GLU A 19 -31.96 22.32 42.63
CA GLU A 19 -31.89 21.22 41.65
C GLU A 19 -30.48 21.05 41.11
N VAL A 20 -29.83 22.13 40.68
CA VAL A 20 -28.45 22.11 40.18
C VAL A 20 -27.47 21.61 41.25
N LYS A 21 -27.62 22.05 42.51
CA LYS A 21 -26.76 21.58 43.61
C LYS A 21 -27.05 20.13 44.03
N SER A 22 -28.30 19.69 43.89
CA SER A 22 -28.70 18.31 44.18
C SER A 22 -28.37 17.34 43.06
N TYR A 23 -28.04 17.85 41.87
CA TYR A 23 -27.73 17.02 40.72
C TYR A 23 -26.45 16.23 40.98
N LYS A 24 -26.62 14.92 41.19
CA LYS A 24 -25.54 13.96 41.19
C LYS A 24 -25.46 13.35 39.80
N ALA A 25 -24.39 13.65 39.07
CA ALA A 25 -24.12 12.97 37.82
C ALA A 25 -24.11 11.45 38.07
N PRO A 26 -24.78 10.65 37.23
CA PRO A 26 -24.77 9.20 37.38
C PRO A 26 -23.32 8.70 37.36
N GLU A 27 -23.00 7.78 38.27
CA GLU A 27 -21.66 7.22 38.35
C GLU A 27 -21.33 6.54 37.02
N ARG A 28 -20.28 7.06 36.37
CA ARG A 28 -19.76 6.42 35.17
C ARG A 28 -19.16 5.10 35.62
N SER A 29 -19.78 3.98 35.24
CA SER A 29 -19.23 2.67 35.55
C SER A 29 -17.79 2.61 35.00
N ALA A 30 -16.87 2.03 35.77
CA ALA A 30 -15.48 1.86 35.33
C ALA A 30 -15.37 1.07 34.01
N ASP A 31 -16.44 0.32 33.69
CA ASP A 31 -16.60 -0.50 32.50
C ASP A 31 -17.45 0.16 31.41
N ALA A 32 -17.73 1.46 31.47
CA ALA A 32 -18.50 2.17 30.42
C ALA A 32 -17.86 2.08 29.01
N HIS A 33 -16.63 1.58 28.93
CA HIS A 33 -15.86 1.34 27.70
C HIS A 33 -16.01 -0.11 27.19
N LYS A 34 -16.34 -1.05 28.08
CA LYS A 34 -16.46 -2.49 27.77
C LYS A 34 -17.82 -2.75 27.12
N GLY A 35 -17.86 -2.65 25.79
CA GLY A 35 -19.07 -2.89 24.98
C GLY A 35 -19.30 -1.84 23.91
N GLN A 36 -18.78 -0.62 24.10
CA GLN A 36 -18.78 0.42 23.06
C GLN A 36 -17.60 0.26 22.10
N VAL A 37 -16.48 -0.30 22.58
CA VAL A 37 -15.26 -0.49 21.79
C VAL A 37 -14.78 -1.93 21.93
N ARG A 38 -14.44 -2.57 20.81
CA ARG A 38 -13.83 -3.91 20.80
C ARG A 38 -12.38 -3.79 21.28
N GLU A 39 -11.95 -4.72 22.14
CA GLU A 39 -10.56 -4.79 22.61
C GLU A 39 -9.61 -4.90 21.42
N PHE A 40 -8.61 -4.02 21.39
CA PHE A 40 -7.64 -3.98 20.30
C PHE A 40 -6.56 -5.05 20.51
N THR A 41 -6.59 -6.10 19.68
CA THR A 41 -5.53 -7.09 19.60
C THR A 41 -4.60 -6.74 18.45
N GLN A 42 -3.36 -6.35 18.75
CA GLN A 42 -2.36 -6.12 17.72
C GLN A 42 -2.04 -7.47 17.02
N PRO A 43 -2.15 -7.55 15.69
CA PRO A 43 -1.79 -8.78 14.98
C PRO A 43 -0.30 -9.07 15.19
N PRO A 44 0.10 -10.37 15.18
CA PRO A 44 1.51 -10.74 15.28
C PRO A 44 2.28 -10.07 14.15
N LYS A 45 3.51 -9.62 14.46
CA LYS A 45 4.39 -9.01 13.45
C LYS A 45 4.55 -10.00 12.28
N PRO A 46 4.46 -9.54 11.03
CA PRO A 46 4.69 -10.39 9.88
C PRO A 46 6.08 -11.01 9.99
N THR A 47 6.16 -12.32 9.80
CA THR A 47 7.44 -13.01 9.70
C THR A 47 8.20 -12.46 8.51
N ALA A 48 9.39 -11.91 8.76
CA ALA A 48 10.28 -11.52 7.69
C ALA A 48 10.57 -12.76 6.82
N PRO A 49 10.60 -12.62 5.48
CA PRO A 49 11.00 -13.72 4.63
C PRO A 49 12.41 -14.17 5.04
N SER A 50 12.58 -15.49 5.20
CA SER A 50 13.89 -16.06 5.52
C SER A 50 14.85 -15.72 4.40
N MET A 51 15.94 -15.02 4.73
CA MET A 51 17.08 -14.90 3.84
C MET A 51 17.66 -16.31 3.62
N PRO A 52 18.06 -16.67 2.38
CA PRO A 52 18.74 -17.93 2.15
C PRO A 52 20.05 -17.96 2.94
N SER A 53 20.41 -19.14 3.44
CA SER A 53 21.67 -19.33 4.14
C SER A 53 22.85 -19.24 3.16
N SER A 54 24.04 -18.86 3.64
CA SER A 54 25.23 -18.78 2.80
C SER A 54 25.58 -20.11 2.10
N SER A 55 25.18 -21.25 2.68
CA SER A 55 25.37 -22.58 2.09
C SER A 55 24.45 -22.83 0.89
N GLU A 56 23.19 -22.36 0.94
CA GLU A 56 22.25 -22.50 -0.18
C GLU A 56 22.65 -21.62 -1.35
N VAL A 57 23.16 -20.41 -1.08
CA VAL A 57 23.66 -19.51 -2.12
C VAL A 57 24.88 -20.13 -2.83
N ALA A 58 25.80 -20.76 -2.09
CA ALA A 58 26.94 -21.44 -2.70
C ALA A 58 26.50 -22.59 -3.63
N SER A 59 25.55 -23.42 -3.19
CA SER A 59 25.02 -24.52 -4.00
C SER A 59 24.29 -24.03 -5.26
N GLN A 60 23.55 -22.93 -5.17
CA GLN A 60 22.88 -22.33 -6.33
C GLN A 60 23.86 -21.74 -7.34
N LEU A 61 24.98 -21.16 -6.88
CA LEU A 61 26.05 -20.65 -7.75
C LEU A 61 26.78 -21.79 -8.49
N GLU A 62 27.03 -22.91 -7.81
CA GLU A 62 27.60 -24.10 -8.44
C GLU A 62 26.65 -24.67 -9.50
N ALA A 63 25.36 -24.78 -9.19
CA ALA A 63 24.34 -25.23 -10.14
C ALA A 63 24.23 -24.30 -11.37
N TYR A 64 24.27 -22.99 -11.16
CA TYR A 64 24.24 -22.01 -12.26
C TYR A 64 25.52 -22.06 -13.11
N THR A 65 26.67 -22.31 -12.50
CA THR A 65 27.93 -22.45 -13.23
C THR A 65 27.97 -23.74 -14.05
N ALA A 66 27.34 -24.81 -13.54
CA ALA A 66 27.25 -26.10 -14.22
C ALA A 66 26.17 -26.14 -15.32
N SER A 67 25.21 -25.21 -15.32
CA SER A 67 24.21 -25.12 -16.37
C SER A 67 24.80 -24.46 -17.61
N GLU A 68 24.91 -25.21 -18.71
CA GLU A 68 25.21 -24.65 -20.02
C GLU A 68 23.93 -24.00 -20.60
N PRO A 69 24.00 -22.82 -21.22
CA PRO A 69 22.83 -22.18 -21.81
C PRO A 69 22.29 -23.06 -22.95
N ASP A 70 20.97 -23.24 -22.96
CA ASP A 70 20.26 -23.97 -24.01
C ASP A 70 20.36 -23.15 -25.31
N ALA A 71 21.41 -23.42 -26.09
CA ALA A 71 21.57 -22.85 -27.41
C ALA A 71 20.53 -23.52 -28.32
N PRO A 72 19.68 -22.75 -29.04
CA PRO A 72 18.76 -23.36 -29.98
C PRO A 72 19.58 -24.19 -30.97
N GLU A 73 19.20 -25.45 -31.16
CA GLU A 73 19.86 -26.33 -32.12
C GLU A 73 19.98 -25.61 -33.46
N LYS A 74 21.21 -25.46 -33.95
CA LYS A 74 21.46 -24.89 -35.27
C LYS A 74 20.96 -25.90 -36.30
N VAL A 75 19.68 -25.83 -36.63
CA VAL A 75 19.10 -26.51 -37.77
C VAL A 75 19.84 -26.03 -39.03
N SER A 76 20.68 -26.90 -39.57
CA SER A 76 21.18 -26.75 -40.94
C SER A 76 20.04 -27.13 -41.88
N SER A 77 19.08 -26.22 -42.09
CA SER A 77 18.12 -26.35 -43.17
C SER A 77 18.42 -25.29 -44.22
N SER A 78 19.12 -25.73 -45.26
CA SER A 78 19.03 -25.12 -46.57
C SER A 78 17.61 -25.37 -47.06
N ALA A 79 16.70 -24.44 -46.82
CA ALA A 79 15.39 -24.39 -47.44
C ALA A 79 14.85 -22.97 -47.30
N GLU A 80 14.65 -22.33 -48.45
CA GLU A 80 13.88 -21.11 -48.62
C GLU A 80 12.44 -21.41 -48.15
N GLU A 81 12.08 -20.98 -46.94
CA GLU A 81 10.67 -20.88 -46.55
C GLU A 81 10.40 -19.55 -45.86
N ASP A 82 9.39 -18.90 -46.43
CA ASP A 82 8.76 -17.63 -46.13
C ASP A 82 8.22 -17.61 -44.68
N VAL A 83 8.91 -16.88 -43.78
CA VAL A 83 8.39 -16.55 -42.44
C VAL A 83 8.07 -15.06 -42.42
N THR A 84 6.82 -14.72 -42.75
CA THR A 84 6.36 -13.33 -42.94
C THR A 84 5.80 -12.64 -41.68
N GLU A 85 6.19 -13.02 -40.47
CA GLU A 85 5.70 -12.32 -39.25
C GLU A 85 6.77 -12.05 -38.18
N GLN A 86 8.04 -12.07 -38.54
CA GLN A 86 9.11 -11.49 -37.74
C GLN A 86 9.84 -10.51 -38.65
N GLN A 87 9.84 -9.23 -38.30
CA GLN A 87 10.61 -8.20 -39.02
C GLN A 87 12.01 -8.76 -39.28
N ASP A 88 12.37 -8.96 -40.56
CA ASP A 88 13.66 -9.53 -40.92
C ASP A 88 14.73 -8.61 -40.33
N VAL A 89 15.54 -9.15 -39.41
CA VAL A 89 16.60 -8.39 -38.74
C VAL A 89 17.53 -7.78 -39.78
N ASN A 90 17.70 -8.43 -40.93
CA ASN A 90 18.49 -7.90 -42.03
C ASN A 90 17.83 -6.71 -42.73
N GLU A 91 16.51 -6.67 -42.79
CA GLU A 91 15.75 -5.52 -43.33
C GLU A 91 15.84 -4.33 -42.38
N TYR A 92 15.67 -4.54 -41.08
CA TYR A 92 15.83 -3.51 -40.04
C TYR A 92 17.25 -2.89 -40.04
N LEU A 93 18.30 -3.71 -40.17
CA LEU A 93 19.67 -3.21 -40.26
C LEU A 93 19.93 -2.40 -41.54
N LYS A 94 19.31 -2.79 -42.66
CA LYS A 94 19.40 -2.03 -43.92
C LYS A 94 18.72 -0.67 -43.80
N GLU A 95 17.56 -0.59 -43.15
CA GLU A 95 16.85 0.67 -42.91
C GLU A 95 17.66 1.64 -42.04
N LEU A 96 18.29 1.15 -40.97
CA LEU A 96 19.18 1.96 -40.13
C LEU A 96 20.43 2.45 -40.86
N GLN A 97 20.92 1.67 -41.82
CA GLN A 97 22.08 2.03 -42.63
C GLN A 97 21.70 2.96 -43.80
N ALA A 98 20.42 3.02 -44.19
CA ALA A 98 19.96 3.91 -45.23
C ALA A 98 20.07 5.36 -44.79
N ASP A 99 20.60 6.21 -45.67
CA ASP A 99 20.79 7.64 -45.39
C ASP A 99 19.42 8.33 -45.25
N VAL A 100 19.25 9.13 -44.19
CA VAL A 100 17.97 9.80 -43.92
C VAL A 100 17.78 10.90 -44.96
N LYS A 101 16.81 10.72 -45.88
CA LYS A 101 16.41 11.77 -46.80
C LYS A 101 15.70 12.88 -46.03
N VAL A 102 16.44 13.93 -45.67
CA VAL A 102 15.84 15.20 -45.24
C VAL A 102 15.30 15.89 -46.48
N GLU A 103 14.02 15.70 -46.79
CA GLU A 103 13.40 16.49 -47.85
C GLU A 103 13.34 17.95 -47.38
N ALA A 104 14.04 18.83 -48.11
CA ALA A 104 13.96 20.26 -47.89
C ALA A 104 12.55 20.71 -48.29
N HIS A 105 11.68 20.90 -47.30
CA HIS A 105 10.41 21.58 -47.49
C HIS A 105 10.72 23.04 -47.89
N HIS A 106 10.62 23.32 -49.19
CA HIS A 106 10.56 24.67 -49.76
C HIS A 106 9.13 25.18 -49.78
#